data_AF-A0A8T4YGC0-F1
#
_entry.id   AF-A0A8T4YGC0-F1
#
_cell.length_a   1.000
_cell.length_b   1.000
_cell.length_c   1.000
_cell.angle_alpha   90.00
_cell.angle_beta   90.00
_cell.angle_gamma   90.00
#
_symmetry.space_group_name_H-M   'P 1'
#
loop_
_entity.id
_entity.type
_entity.pdbx_description
1 polymer ?
#
loop_
_entity_poly.entity_id
_entity_poly.type
_entity_poly.pdbx_seq_one_letter_code
_entity_poly.pdbx_strand_id
1 'polypeptide(L)'
;MKKYKASIRLKYRGRDVTPRVSERLKGYMRENWGSPFIMAFMAMLMIAAGYLCYGLESIANEIAVYAYYSLVIGVVLQFVCYLKYGGDGD
;
A
#
# COMPACT_ATOMS: atom_id res chain seq x y z
N MET A 1 10.98 -29.37 -24.89
CA MET A 1 11.84 -28.41 -24.14
C MET A 1 11.37 -28.34 -22.69
N LYS A 2 12.18 -28.84 -21.73
CA LYS A 2 11.89 -28.83 -20.29
C LYS A 2 12.25 -27.45 -19.69
N LYS A 3 11.27 -26.74 -19.12
CA LYS A 3 11.50 -25.49 -18.38
C LYS A 3 11.95 -25.82 -16.96
N TYR A 4 13.22 -25.58 -16.64
CA TYR A 4 13.75 -25.72 -15.29
C TYR A 4 13.27 -24.56 -14.41
N LYS A 5 12.28 -24.81 -13.54
CA LYS A 5 11.96 -23.93 -12.40
C LYS A 5 13.03 -24.13 -11.33
N ALA A 6 14.06 -23.30 -11.32
CA ALA A 6 15.02 -23.22 -10.23
C ALA A 6 14.28 -22.73 -8.97
N SER A 7 13.86 -23.69 -8.14
CA SER A 7 13.17 -23.44 -6.88
C SER A 7 14.23 -23.43 -5.78
N ILE A 8 14.75 -22.25 -5.43
CA ILE A 8 15.67 -22.10 -4.30
C ILE A 8 14.88 -22.33 -3.01
N ARG A 9 14.84 -23.58 -2.53
CA ARG A 9 14.37 -23.91 -1.17
C ARG A 9 15.52 -23.64 -0.19
N LEU A 10 15.55 -22.45 0.40
CA LEU A 10 16.34 -22.23 1.62
C LEU A 10 15.62 -22.91 2.79
N LYS A 11 16.11 -24.09 3.17
CA LYS A 11 15.57 -24.88 4.30
C LYS A 11 16.51 -24.72 5.50
N TYR A 12 16.17 -23.81 6.42
CA TYR A 12 16.92 -23.62 7.68
C TYR A 12 16.20 -24.36 8.81
N ARG A 13 16.90 -25.27 9.50
CA ARG A 13 16.40 -25.94 10.74
C ARG A 13 15.02 -26.62 10.57
N GLY A 14 14.87 -27.42 9.52
CA GLY A 14 13.71 -28.30 9.33
C GLY A 14 12.38 -27.62 9.00
N ARG A 15 12.33 -26.29 8.93
CA ARG A 15 11.14 -25.53 8.53
C ARG A 15 11.39 -24.88 7.16
N ASP A 16 10.41 -24.93 6.27
CA ASP A 16 10.44 -24.16 5.03
C ASP A 16 10.42 -22.66 5.40
N VAL A 17 11.54 -21.97 5.19
CA VAL A 17 11.70 -20.52 5.45
C VAL A 17 11.55 -19.73 4.16
N THR A 18 10.71 -20.20 3.23
CA THR A 18 10.35 -19.42 2.05
C THR A 18 9.42 -18.30 2.51
N PRO A 19 9.86 -17.02 2.46
CA PRO A 19 8.93 -15.94 2.76
C PRO A 19 7.91 -15.93 1.61
N ARG A 20 6.70 -16.43 1.86
CA ARG A 20 5.54 -16.19 0.98
C ARG A 20 5.11 -14.73 1.14
N VAL A 21 5.97 -13.82 0.70
CA VAL A 21 5.73 -12.37 0.80
C VAL A 21 4.43 -12.00 0.07
N SER A 22 4.11 -12.67 -1.04
CA SER A 22 2.95 -12.33 -1.87
C SER A 22 1.59 -12.75 -1.31
N GLU A 23 1.49 -13.87 -0.58
CA GLU A 23 0.20 -14.30 -0.01
C GLU A 23 -0.18 -13.47 1.21
N ARG A 24 0.81 -13.08 2.04
CA ARG A 24 0.54 -12.19 3.18
C ARG A 24 0.18 -10.79 2.73
N LEU A 25 0.87 -10.25 1.73
CA LEU A 25 0.58 -8.90 1.21
C LEU A 25 -0.84 -8.81 0.62
N LYS A 26 -1.29 -9.86 -0.09
CA LYS A 26 -2.68 -9.95 -0.56
C LYS A 26 -3.70 -10.06 0.58
N GLY A 27 -3.37 -10.77 1.67
CA GLY A 27 -4.19 -10.81 2.88
C GLY A 27 -4.33 -9.43 3.52
N TYR A 28 -3.22 -8.74 3.75
CA TYR A 28 -3.19 -7.40 4.35
C TYR A 28 -3.91 -6.34 3.49
N MET A 29 -3.74 -6.36 2.17
CA MET A 29 -4.47 -5.44 1.29
C MET A 29 -5.98 -5.72 1.25
N ARG A 30 -6.39 -6.96 1.55
CA ARG A 30 -7.79 -7.38 1.54
C ARG A 30 -8.48 -7.17 2.90
N GLU A 31 -7.71 -7.08 3.98
CA GLU A 31 -8.17 -6.72 5.33
C GLU A 31 -8.12 -5.21 5.61
N ASN A 32 -7.24 -4.45 4.93
CA ASN A 32 -7.14 -2.99 5.09
C ASN A 32 -7.26 -2.28 3.74
N TRP A 33 -8.50 -2.10 3.28
CA TRP A 33 -8.79 -1.48 1.98
C TRP A 33 -8.39 0.00 1.89
N GLY A 34 -8.22 0.69 3.03
CA GLY A 34 -7.76 2.08 3.07
C GLY A 34 -6.26 2.26 2.84
N SER A 35 -5.45 1.24 3.16
CA SER A 35 -3.98 1.28 3.06
C SER A 35 -3.44 1.65 1.68
N PRO A 36 -3.90 1.08 0.55
CA PRO A 36 -3.40 1.46 -0.77
C PRO A 36 -3.68 2.93 -1.14
N PHE A 37 -4.81 3.49 -0.70
CA PHE A 37 -5.17 4.88 -0.98
C PHE A 37 -4.29 5.86 -0.20
N ILE A 38 -3.97 5.54 1.06
CA ILE A 38 -3.05 6.35 1.88
C ILE A 38 -1.62 6.27 1.33
N MET A 39 -1.20 5.09 0.82
CA MET A 39 0.09 4.94 0.13
C MET A 39 0.16 5.75 -1.16
N ALA A 40 -0.90 5.76 -1.96
CA ALA A 40 -0.99 6.59 -3.16
C ALA A 40 -0.92 8.09 -2.82
N PHE A 41 -1.61 8.52 -1.77
CA PHE A 41 -1.52 9.89 -1.25
C PHE A 41 -0.08 10.29 -0.90
N MET A 42 0.62 9.46 -0.14
CA MET A 42 2.01 9.74 0.24
C MET A 42 2.93 9.87 -0.99
N ALA A 43 2.75 9.03 -2.00
CA ALA A 43 3.51 9.13 -3.25
C ALA A 43 3.19 10.44 -4.00
N MET A 44 1.92 10.84 -4.04
CA MET A 44 1.48 12.08 -4.68
C MET A 44 2.07 13.33 -4.00
N LEU A 45 2.18 13.34 -2.66
CA LEU A 45 2.86 14.41 -1.92
C LEU A 45 4.36 14.50 -2.25
N MET A 46 5.04 13.36 -2.40
CA MET A 46 6.45 13.36 -2.81
C MET A 46 6.62 13.97 -4.20
N ILE A 47 5.69 13.68 -5.12
CA ILE A 47 5.69 14.27 -6.46
C ILE A 47 5.43 15.78 -6.38
N ALA A 48 4.41 16.22 -5.62
CA ALA A 48 4.11 17.64 -5.42
C ALA A 48 5.31 18.40 -4.83
N ALA A 49 5.98 17.84 -3.82
CA ALA A 49 7.19 18.41 -3.24
C ALA A 49 8.32 18.52 -4.29
N GLY A 50 8.48 17.50 -5.14
CA GLY A 50 9.40 17.55 -6.27
C GLY A 50 9.12 18.72 -7.21
N TYR A 51 7.86 18.90 -7.64
CA TYR A 51 7.45 20.03 -8.48
C TYR A 51 7.68 21.38 -7.79
N LEU A 52 7.46 21.47 -6.49
CA LEU A 52 7.71 22.68 -5.71
C LEU A 52 9.21 23.04 -5.71
N CYS A 53 10.10 22.06 -5.55
CA CYS A 53 11.55 22.27 -5.64
C CYS A 53 12.00 22.77 -7.02
N TYR A 54 11.29 22.43 -8.10
CA TYR A 54 11.53 22.95 -9.45
C TYR A 54 10.92 24.33 -9.71
N GLY A 55 10.26 24.95 -8.71
CA GLY A 55 9.58 26.24 -8.84
C GLY A 55 8.24 26.16 -9.59
N LEU A 56 7.70 24.96 -9.81
CA LEU A 56 6.42 24.74 -10.50
C LEU A 56 5.27 24.72 -9.49
N GLU A 57 5.10 25.82 -8.75
CA GLU A 57 4.16 25.91 -7.62
C GLU A 57 2.71 25.63 -8.01
N SER A 58 2.27 26.12 -9.17
CA SER A 58 0.89 25.90 -9.66
C SER A 58 0.58 24.41 -9.83
N ILE A 59 1.51 23.65 -10.42
CA ILE A 59 1.34 22.21 -10.67
C ILE A 59 1.43 21.45 -9.34
N ALA A 60 2.41 21.81 -8.49
CA ALA A 60 2.55 21.20 -7.17
C ALA A 60 1.29 21.34 -6.32
N ASN A 61 0.67 22.53 -6.33
CA ASN A 61 -0.55 22.79 -5.57
C ASN A 61 -1.73 21.97 -6.10
N GLU A 62 -1.89 21.86 -7.41
CA GLU A 62 -2.95 21.04 -8.01
C GLU A 62 -2.78 19.55 -7.64
N ILE A 63 -1.55 19.03 -7.73
CA ILE A 63 -1.23 17.66 -7.31
C ILE A 63 -1.52 17.45 -5.82
N ALA A 64 -1.21 18.43 -4.96
CA ALA A 64 -1.50 18.36 -3.54
C ALA A 64 -3.01 18.30 -3.24
N VAL A 65 -3.85 18.99 -4.04
CA VAL A 65 -5.31 18.90 -3.93
C VAL A 65 -5.81 17.50 -4.31
N TYR A 66 -5.30 16.90 -5.40
CA TYR A 66 -5.63 15.52 -5.76
C TYR A 66 -5.16 14.51 -4.71
N ALA A 67 -3.99 14.77 -4.11
CA ALA A 67 -3.48 14.00 -3.00
C ALA A 67 -4.47 14.05 -1.82
N TYR A 68 -4.93 15.25 -1.45
CA TYR A 68 -5.90 15.44 -0.37
C TYR A 68 -7.18 14.62 -0.57
N TYR A 69 -7.77 14.64 -1.77
CA TYR A 69 -8.94 13.80 -2.06
C TYR A 69 -8.66 12.31 -1.89
N SER A 70 -7.49 11.85 -2.34
CA SER A 70 -7.06 10.45 -2.20
C SER A 70 -6.90 10.05 -0.73
N LEU A 71 -6.37 10.95 0.11
CA LEU A 71 -6.26 10.75 1.56
C LEU A 71 -7.64 10.60 2.21
N VAL A 72 -8.57 11.53 1.92
CA VAL A 72 -9.91 11.50 2.51
C VAL A 72 -10.62 10.19 2.18
N ILE A 73 -10.57 9.76 0.91
CA ILE A 73 -11.13 8.47 0.48
C ILE A 73 -10.45 7.33 1.24
N GLY A 74 -9.12 7.29 1.29
CA GLY A 74 -8.37 6.23 1.97
C GLY A 74 -8.70 6.12 3.45
N VAL A 75 -8.79 7.25 4.17
CA VAL A 75 -9.13 7.28 5.60
C VAL A 75 -10.59 6.87 5.83
N VAL A 76 -11.54 7.32 4.99
CA VAL A 76 -12.94 6.89 5.10
C VAL A 76 -13.06 5.38 4.89
N LEU A 77 -12.40 4.82 3.87
CA LEU A 77 -12.38 3.36 3.67
C LEU A 77 -11.71 2.63 4.84
N GLN A 78 -10.59 3.14 5.34
CA GLN A 78 -9.90 2.57 6.51
C GLN A 78 -10.84 2.55 7.73
N PHE A 79 -11.57 3.64 7.96
CA PHE A 79 -12.49 3.81 9.08
C PHE A 79 -13.71 2.89 8.96
N VAL A 80 -14.32 2.80 7.78
CA VAL A 80 -15.42 1.86 7.52
C VAL A 80 -14.96 0.42 7.73
N CYS A 81 -13.76 0.07 7.27
CA CYS A 81 -13.18 -1.25 7.47
C CYS A 81 -12.94 -1.55 8.95
N TYR A 82 -12.41 -0.58 9.70
CA TYR A 82 -12.24 -0.67 11.15
C TYR A 82 -13.57 -0.86 11.88
N LEU A 83 -14.62 -0.11 11.55
CA LEU A 83 -15.93 -0.29 12.16
C LEU A 83 -16.56 -1.65 11.82
N LYS A 84 -16.37 -2.11 10.58
CA LYS A 84 -16.96 -3.36 10.10
C LYS A 84 -16.28 -4.61 10.68
N TYR A 85 -14.96 -4.58 10.87
CA TYR A 85 -14.18 -5.74 11.31
C TYR A 85 -13.64 -5.63 12.74
N GLY A 86 -13.63 -4.44 13.33
CA GLY A 86 -13.21 -4.19 14.70
C GLY A 86 -14.34 -4.30 15.73
N GLY A 87 -15.59 -4.58 15.30
CA GLY A 87 -16.76 -4.75 16.18
C GLY A 87 -16.99 -6.17 16.70
N ASP A 88 -16.24 -7.17 16.23
CA ASP A 88 -16.33 -8.57 16.68
C ASP A 88 -15.37 -8.88 17.84
N GLY A 89 -15.23 -7.94 18.76
CA GLY A 89 -14.34 -8.03 19.92
C GLY A 89 -14.90 -7.28 21.11
N ASP A 90 -16.02 -7.77 21.63
CA ASP A 90 -16.32 -7.97 23.06
C ASP A 90 -17.71 -8.61 23.25
#